data_AF-A0A0M8V8H8-F1
#
_entry.id   AF-A0A0M8V8H8-F1
#
_cell.length_a   1.000
_cell.length_b   1.000
_cell.length_c   1.000
_cell.angle_alpha   90.00
_cell.angle_beta   90.00
_cell.angle_gamma   90.00
#
_symmetry.space_group_name_H-M   'P 1'
#
loop_
_entity.id
_entity.type
_entity.pdbx_description
1 polymer ?
#
loop_
_entity_poly.entity_id
_entity_poly.type
_entity_poly.pdbx_seq_one_letter_code
_entity_poly.pdbx_strand_id
1 'polypeptide(L)'
;MPILEGSHELTITRLKHGDDSFTLHYRVTPPLPETETGTGTPVLPLIEALDDLGNEYDDRGGAYGTHPDGTHTDGSLTAQPSLCPDASSLRLRITWLRGGKETSYDMTLGLRP
;
A
#
# COMPACT_ATOMS: atom_id res chain seq x y z
N MET A 1 4.13 4.72 -10.00
CA MET A 1 2.86 5.50 -9.97
C MET A 1 3.08 6.77 -9.17
N PRO A 2 2.85 7.97 -9.72
CA PRO A 2 3.05 9.22 -8.97
C PRO A 2 2.04 9.35 -7.84
N ILE A 3 2.53 9.64 -6.63
CA ILE A 3 1.74 9.87 -5.42
C ILE A 3 2.15 11.18 -4.73
N LEU A 4 1.36 11.62 -3.73
CA LEU A 4 1.59 12.85 -2.97
C LEU A 4 1.83 14.05 -3.89
N GLU A 5 0.87 14.34 -4.77
CA GLU A 5 0.96 15.42 -5.77
C GLU A 5 2.11 15.26 -6.78
N GLY A 6 2.58 14.02 -6.98
CA GLY A 6 3.67 13.70 -7.90
C GLY A 6 5.06 13.93 -7.33
N SER A 7 5.16 14.26 -6.04
CA SER A 7 6.46 14.41 -5.37
C SER A 7 7.15 13.08 -5.08
N HIS A 8 6.40 11.97 -5.07
CA HIS A 8 6.93 10.63 -4.85
C HIS A 8 6.37 9.64 -5.88
N GLU A 9 7.05 8.54 -6.06
CA GLU A 9 6.63 7.43 -6.91
C GLU A 9 6.43 6.17 -6.06
N LEU A 10 5.22 5.61 -6.12
CA LEU A 10 4.86 4.31 -5.56
C LEU A 10 5.09 3.20 -6.57
N THR A 11 5.79 2.15 -6.16
CA THR A 11 5.97 0.90 -6.89
C THR A 11 5.52 -0.26 -6.02
N ILE A 12 4.61 -1.08 -6.52
CA ILE A 12 4.28 -2.35 -5.87
C ILE A 12 5.36 -3.36 -6.21
N THR A 13 5.99 -3.93 -5.18
CA THR A 13 7.14 -4.84 -5.35
C THR A 13 6.73 -6.29 -5.24
N ARG A 14 5.73 -6.61 -4.40
CA ARG A 14 5.28 -7.97 -4.19
C ARG A 14 3.87 -8.02 -3.61
N LEU A 15 3.06 -8.96 -4.07
CA LEU A 15 1.86 -9.41 -3.37
C LEU A 15 2.15 -10.77 -2.72
N LYS A 16 2.00 -10.86 -1.40
CA LYS A 16 2.20 -12.09 -0.63
C LYS A 16 0.84 -12.61 -0.17
N HIS A 17 0.55 -13.86 -0.53
CA HIS A 17 -0.65 -14.57 -0.08
C HIS A 17 -0.36 -15.23 1.27
N GLY A 18 -1.31 -15.15 2.19
CA GLY A 18 -1.36 -15.90 3.44
C GLY A 18 -2.64 -16.73 3.52
N ASP A 19 -2.79 -17.51 4.59
CA ASP A 19 -3.95 -18.40 4.72
C ASP A 19 -5.23 -17.63 5.11
N ASP A 20 -5.09 -16.52 5.84
CA ASP A 20 -6.19 -15.70 6.37
C ASP A 20 -6.22 -14.26 5.85
N SER A 21 -5.15 -13.85 5.15
CA SER A 21 -4.86 -12.48 4.75
C SER A 21 -3.96 -12.45 3.53
N PHE A 22 -3.79 -11.27 2.93
CA PHE A 22 -2.71 -11.01 1.98
C PHE A 22 -1.98 -9.72 2.36
N THR A 23 -0.71 -9.63 1.97
CA THR A 23 0.16 -8.47 2.24
C THR A 23 0.69 -7.91 0.92
N LEU A 24 0.42 -6.63 0.69
CA LEU A 24 0.96 -5.84 -0.39
C LEU A 24 2.25 -5.16 0.07
N HIS A 25 3.39 -5.53 -0.51
CA HIS A 25 4.66 -4.86 -0.31
C HIS A 25 4.89 -3.79 -1.40
N TYR A 26 5.42 -2.66 -0.98
CA TYR A 26 5.65 -1.52 -1.86
C TYR A 26 6.94 -0.79 -1.54
N ARG A 27 7.38 0.03 -2.50
CA ARG A 27 8.47 0.99 -2.40
C ARG A 27 7.96 2.38 -2.76
N VAL A 28 8.42 3.40 -2.04
CA VAL A 28 8.20 4.82 -2.37
C VAL A 28 9.53 5.53 -2.60
N THR A 29 9.68 6.26 -3.70
CA THR A 29 10.90 7.02 -4.06
C THR A 29 10.56 8.45 -4.48
N PRO A 30 11.22 9.52 -3.96
CA PRO A 30 12.17 9.51 -2.84
C PRO A 30 11.54 8.99 -1.53
N PRO A 31 12.33 8.76 -0.46
CA PRO A 31 11.79 8.28 0.82
C PRO A 31 10.69 9.21 1.35
N LEU A 32 9.66 8.62 1.97
CA LEU A 32 8.68 9.34 2.75
C LEU A 32 9.37 10.05 3.93
N PRO A 33 8.89 11.23 4.34
CA PRO A 33 9.46 11.94 5.48
C PRO A 33 9.25 11.12 6.76
N GLU A 34 10.34 10.65 7.37
CA GLU A 34 10.27 9.96 8.65
C GLU A 34 10.02 10.92 9.81
N THR A 35 9.28 10.45 10.80
CA THR A 35 9.02 11.18 12.04
C THR A 35 10.15 11.03 13.07
N GLU A 36 11.38 10.69 12.66
CA GLU A 36 12.50 10.39 13.59
C GLU A 36 12.81 11.52 14.58
N THR A 37 12.43 12.77 14.27
CA THR A 37 12.61 13.92 15.16
C THR A 37 11.34 14.39 15.89
N GLY A 38 10.23 13.64 15.79
CA GLY A 38 8.97 13.96 16.48
C GLY A 38 8.23 15.20 15.96
N THR A 39 8.72 15.83 14.90
CA THR A 39 8.15 17.08 14.33
C THR A 39 7.46 16.87 12.97
N GLY A 40 7.68 15.73 12.32
CA GLY A 40 7.01 15.37 11.08
C GLY A 40 5.60 14.86 11.32
N THR A 41 4.66 15.23 10.46
CA THR A 41 3.33 14.60 10.45
C THR A 41 3.44 13.21 9.81
N PRO A 42 3.07 12.13 10.51
CA PRO A 42 3.18 10.78 9.98
C PRO A 42 2.34 10.65 8.71
N VAL A 43 2.87 9.89 7.76
CA VAL A 43 2.16 9.49 6.55
C VAL A 43 1.54 8.12 6.83
N LEU A 44 0.22 7.99 6.79
CA LEU A 44 -0.46 6.72 7.09
C LEU A 44 -1.13 6.19 5.82
N PRO A 45 -0.67 5.06 5.27
CA PRO A 45 -1.36 4.40 4.18
C PRO A 45 -2.50 3.51 4.69
N LEU A 46 -3.60 3.48 3.95
CA LEU A 46 -4.71 2.53 4.09
C LEU A 46 -4.96 1.86 2.75
N ILE A 47 -5.49 0.64 2.77
CA ILE A 47 -5.88 -0.12 1.57
C ILE A 47 -7.37 -0.42 1.57
N GLU A 48 -8.01 -0.18 0.45
CA GLU A 48 -9.31 -0.75 0.11
C GLU A 48 -9.11 -1.66 -1.10
N ALA A 49 -9.71 -2.85 -1.07
CA ALA A 49 -9.51 -3.82 -2.13
C ALA A 49 -10.80 -4.55 -2.51
N LEU A 50 -10.97 -4.78 -3.80
CA LEU A 50 -12.13 -5.45 -4.40
C LEU A 50 -11.66 -6.28 -5.59
N ASP A 51 -12.01 -7.57 -5.62
CA ASP A 51 -11.68 -8.43 -6.75
C ASP A 51 -12.71 -8.40 -7.90
N ASP A 52 -12.45 -9.15 -8.97
CA ASP A 52 -13.33 -9.29 -10.14
C ASP A 52 -14.57 -10.17 -9.88
N LEU A 53 -14.63 -10.87 -8.75
CA LEU A 53 -15.79 -11.65 -8.32
C LEU A 53 -16.70 -10.87 -7.35
N GLY A 54 -16.27 -9.68 -6.93
CA GLY A 54 -17.01 -8.79 -6.04
C GLY A 54 -16.70 -9.00 -4.55
N ASN A 55 -15.64 -9.75 -4.20
CA ASN A 55 -15.22 -9.87 -2.80
C ASN A 55 -14.46 -8.61 -2.39
N GLU A 56 -14.87 -8.03 -1.26
CA GLU A 56 -14.21 -6.91 -0.60
C GLU A 56 -13.22 -7.41 0.44
N TYR A 57 -12.17 -6.63 0.67
CA TYR A 57 -11.15 -6.94 1.65
C TYR A 57 -10.87 -5.72 2.54
N ASP A 58 -10.90 -5.95 3.85
CA ASP A 58 -10.72 -4.97 4.91
C ASP A 58 -9.25 -4.71 5.21
N ASP A 59 -8.88 -3.45 5.39
CA ASP A 59 -7.57 -3.03 5.88
C ASP A 59 -7.29 -3.57 7.29
N ARG A 60 -6.07 -4.10 7.48
CA ARG A 60 -5.51 -4.48 8.78
C ARG A 60 -4.26 -3.68 9.14
N GLY A 61 -4.03 -2.58 8.41
CA GLY A 61 -2.91 -1.69 8.61
C GLY A 61 -1.62 -2.20 7.97
N GLY A 62 -0.53 -1.58 8.38
CA GLY A 62 0.74 -1.76 7.72
C GLY A 62 1.90 -1.16 8.49
N ALA A 63 3.07 -1.23 7.88
CA ALA A 63 4.30 -0.66 8.40
C ALA A 63 5.12 -0.13 7.23
N TYR A 64 5.92 0.89 7.50
CA TYR A 64 6.90 1.40 6.56
C TYR A 64 8.11 1.94 7.29
N GLY A 65 9.22 2.02 6.58
CA GLY A 65 10.45 2.62 7.06
C GLY A 65 11.39 2.94 5.91
N THR A 66 12.26 3.90 6.11
CA THR A 66 13.32 4.22 5.15
C THR A 66 14.25 3.04 5.07
N HIS A 67 14.54 2.63 3.84
CA HIS A 67 15.47 1.56 3.56
C HIS A 67 16.87 1.94 4.06
N PRO A 68 17.72 1.00 4.50
CA PRO A 68 19.02 1.32 5.12
C PRO A 68 19.99 2.13 4.25
N ASP A 69 19.82 2.14 2.92
CA ASP A 69 20.63 2.98 2.03
C ASP A 69 20.14 4.44 1.93
N GLY A 70 19.02 4.77 2.57
CA GLY A 70 18.43 6.11 2.59
C GLY A 70 17.76 6.55 1.29
N THR A 71 17.61 5.67 0.29
CA THR A 71 17.18 6.06 -1.06
C THR A 71 15.69 5.93 -1.31
N HIS A 72 14.98 5.14 -0.51
CA HIS A 72 13.55 4.92 -0.63
C HIS A 72 12.93 4.51 0.71
N THR A 73 11.60 4.48 0.75
CA THR A 73 10.84 3.85 1.83
C THR A 73 10.33 2.50 1.35
N ASP A 74 10.55 1.46 2.15
CA ASP A 74 9.85 0.20 1.99
C ASP A 74 8.63 0.17 2.91
N GLY A 75 7.56 -0.46 2.46
CA GLY A 75 6.41 -0.68 3.31
C GLY A 75 5.56 -1.87 2.91
N SER A 76 4.58 -2.14 3.77
CA SER A 76 3.61 -3.21 3.60
C SER A 76 2.24 -2.78 4.10
N LEU A 77 1.19 -3.21 3.40
CA LEU A 77 -0.22 -3.11 3.81
C LEU A 77 -0.82 -4.51 3.82
N THR A 78 -1.59 -4.85 4.85
CA THR A 78 -2.26 -6.15 4.97
C THR A 78 -3.75 -5.97 4.89
N ALA A 79 -4.42 -6.84 4.12
CA ALA A 79 -5.88 -6.89 4.05
C ALA A 79 -6.42 -8.31 4.31
N GLN A 80 -7.68 -8.37 4.72
CA GLN A 80 -8.40 -9.61 5.05
C GLN A 80 -9.78 -9.65 4.41
N PRO A 81 -10.30 -10.83 4.02
CA PRO A 81 -9.71 -12.17 4.17
C PRO A 81 -8.55 -12.43 3.18
N SER A 82 -8.05 -13.66 3.12
CA SER A 82 -7.13 -14.07 2.05
C SER A 82 -7.80 -13.97 0.68
N LEU A 83 -6.99 -13.76 -0.35
CA LEU A 83 -7.46 -13.60 -1.73
C LEU A 83 -8.23 -14.84 -2.21
N CYS A 84 -9.37 -14.60 -2.85
CA CYS A 84 -10.14 -15.67 -3.48
C CYS A 84 -9.27 -16.35 -4.57
N PRO A 85 -9.09 -17.69 -4.53
CA PRO A 85 -8.23 -18.40 -5.49
C PRO A 85 -8.76 -18.33 -6.93
N ASP A 86 -10.06 -18.09 -7.10
CA ASP A 86 -10.69 -17.99 -8.41
C ASP A 86 -10.64 -16.57 -9.00
N ALA A 87 -10.31 -15.56 -8.19
CA ALA A 87 -10.17 -14.18 -8.67
C ALA A 87 -9.00 -14.05 -9.65
N SER A 88 -9.18 -13.20 -10.67
CA SER A 88 -8.16 -12.94 -11.69
C SER A 88 -7.51 -11.57 -11.53
N SER A 89 -8.20 -10.63 -10.89
CA SER A 89 -7.69 -9.27 -10.69
C SER A 89 -8.13 -8.69 -9.35
N LEU A 90 -7.33 -7.76 -8.86
CA LEU A 90 -7.60 -7.02 -7.64
C LEU A 90 -7.54 -5.52 -7.95
N ARG A 91 -8.68 -4.83 -7.81
CA ARG A 91 -8.70 -3.37 -7.77
C ARG A 91 -8.31 -2.93 -6.37
N LEU A 92 -7.28 -2.10 -6.31
CA LEU A 92 -6.77 -1.53 -5.07
C LEU A 92 -6.98 -0.02 -5.09
N ARG A 93 -7.35 0.52 -3.94
CA ARG A 93 -7.28 1.95 -3.65
C ARG A 93 -6.39 2.13 -2.44
N ILE A 94 -5.29 2.84 -2.63
CA ILE A 94 -4.35 3.17 -1.55
C ILE A 94 -4.56 4.63 -1.19
N THR A 95 -4.97 4.88 0.05
CA THR A 95 -5.20 6.23 0.58
C THR A 95 -4.07 6.62 1.52
N TRP A 96 -3.40 7.74 1.23
CA TRP A 96 -2.35 8.31 2.06
C TRP A 96 -2.93 9.44 2.91
N LEU A 97 -2.92 9.29 4.23
CA LEU A 97 -3.31 10.31 5.19
C LEU A 97 -2.07 11.06 5.68
N ARG A 98 -2.09 12.39 5.60
CA ARG A 98 -1.03 13.24 6.14
C ARG A 98 -1.63 14.56 6.61
N GLY A 99 -1.58 14.83 7.92
CA GLY A 99 -2.02 16.11 8.49
C GLY A 99 -3.49 16.43 8.23
N GLY A 100 -4.35 15.41 8.28
CA GLY A 100 -5.79 15.54 8.00
C GLY A 100 -6.14 15.67 6.51
N LYS A 101 -5.15 15.64 5.62
CA LYS A 101 -5.37 15.52 4.17
C LYS A 101 -5.32 14.05 3.76
N GLU A 102 -6.28 13.65 2.94
CA GLU A 102 -6.33 12.33 2.31
C GLU A 102 -5.99 12.45 0.83
N THR A 103 -5.23 11.52 0.30
CA THR A 103 -4.99 11.43 -1.15
C THR A 103 -4.94 9.97 -1.58
N SER A 104 -5.88 9.59 -2.45
CA SER A 104 -6.08 8.21 -2.87
C SER A 104 -5.58 7.96 -4.28
N TYR A 105 -5.11 6.74 -4.50
CA TYR A 105 -4.63 6.27 -5.80
C TYR A 105 -5.18 4.89 -6.09
N ASP A 106 -5.82 4.77 -7.25
CA ASP A 106 -6.42 3.52 -7.70
C ASP A 106 -5.45 2.78 -8.63
N MET A 107 -5.35 1.47 -8.46
CA MET A 107 -4.58 0.60 -9.35
C MET A 107 -5.23 -0.77 -9.47
N THR A 108 -4.84 -1.53 -10.50
CA THR A 108 -5.30 -2.91 -10.70
C THR A 108 -4.09 -3.84 -10.77
N LEU A 109 -4.14 -4.92 -10.00
CA LEU A 109 -3.15 -6.00 -10.04
C LEU A 109 -3.78 -7.24 -10.69
N GLY A 110 -3.00 -7.92 -11.54
CA GLY A 110 -3.33 -9.30 -11.95
C GLY A 110 -2.97 -10.26 -10.82
N LEU A 111 -3.87 -11.19 -10.50
CA LEU A 111 -3.64 -12.23 -9.47
C LEU A 111 -3.13 -13.54 -10.05
N ARG A 112 -3.23 -13.70 -11.38
CA ARG A 112 -2.75 -14.88 -12.10
C ARG A 112 -1.41 -14.54 -12.80
N PRO A 113 -0.45 -15.48 -12.84
CA PRO A 113 0.80 -15.31 -13.58
C PRO A 113 0.59 -15.12 -15.08
#